data_AF-A0A530ABF5-F1
#
_entry.id   AF-A0A530ABF5-F1
#
_cell.length_a   1.000
_cell.length_b   1.000
_cell.length_c   1.000
_cell.angle_alpha   90.00
_cell.angle_beta   90.00
_cell.angle_gamma   90.00
#
_symmetry.space_group_name_H-M   'P 1'
#
loop_
_entity.id
_entity.type
_entity.pdbx_description
1 polymer ?
#
loop_
_entity_poly.entity_id
_entity_poly.type
_entity_poly.pdbx_seq_one_letter_code
_entity_poly.pdbx_strand_id
1 'polypeptide(L)' 'AAGFAWVLLSRFGSGLKDMMRGMQALAQGNAMTRIGDGRNDEFGQLADGFNTMADQLASARAHIEDIVETAAEG' A
#
# COMPACT_ATOMS: atom_id res chain seq x y z
N ALA A 1 -23.42 25.49 2.64
CA ALA A 1 -21.94 25.54 2.58
C ALA A 1 -21.27 24.74 3.69
N ALA A 2 -21.61 24.94 4.98
CA ALA A 2 -20.93 24.28 6.10
C ALA A 2 -20.99 22.73 6.08
N GLY A 3 -22.13 22.12 5.76
CA GLY A 3 -22.23 20.65 5.67
C GLY A 3 -21.39 20.05 4.54
N PHE A 4 -21.31 20.73 3.40
CA PHE A 4 -20.48 20.31 2.28
C PHE A 4 -18.98 20.39 2.61
N ALA A 5 -18.56 21.46 3.30
CA ALA A 5 -17.19 21.60 3.78
C ALA A 5 -16.82 20.50 4.80
N TRP A 6 -17.74 20.16 5.71
CA TRP A 6 -17.53 19.08 6.67
C TRP A 6 -17.34 17.72 5.99
N VAL A 7 -18.19 17.38 5.01
CA VAL A 7 -18.07 16.13 4.24
C VAL A 7 -16.74 16.04 3.49
N LEU A 8 -16.30 17.14 2.86
CA LEU A 8 -15.01 17.17 2.16
C LEU A 8 -13.82 16.97 3.11
N LEU A 9 -13.80 17.67 4.25
CA LEU A 9 -12.75 17.54 5.27
C LEU A 9 -12.69 16.13 5.85
N SER A 10 -13.85 15.54 6.16
CA SER A 10 -13.92 14.17 6.67
C SER A 10 -13.41 13.15 5.64
N ARG A 11 -13.79 13.29 4.36
CA ARG A 11 -13.39 12.35 3.31
C ARG A 11 -11.90 12.46 2.97
N PHE A 12 -11.37 13.68 2.95
CA PHE A 12 -9.93 13.93 2.77
C PHE A 12 -9.10 13.41 3.95
N GLY A 13 -9.55 13.67 5.18
CA GLY A 13 -8.86 13.22 6.40
C GLY A 13 -8.79 11.70 6.55
N SER A 14 -9.88 10.99 6.21
CA SER A 14 -9.87 9.53 6.20
C SER A 14 -8.85 8.99 5.19
N GLY A 15 -8.87 9.53 3.97
CA GLY A 15 -7.96 9.14 2.92
C GLY A 15 -6.48 9.28 3.24
N LEU A 16 -6.13 10.44 3.81
CA LEU A 16 -4.76 10.73 4.19
C LEU A 16 -4.28 9.78 5.31
N LYS A 17 -5.15 9.48 6.28
CA LYS A 17 -4.84 8.58 7.39
C LYS A 17 -4.60 7.16 6.91
N ASP A 18 -5.39 6.68 5.95
CA ASP A 18 -5.24 5.35 5.37
C ASP A 18 -3.93 5.24 4.59
N MET A 19 -3.57 6.27 3.81
CA MET A 19 -2.29 6.31 3.11
C MET A 19 -1.09 6.32 4.07
N MET A 20 -1.14 7.14 5.13
CA MET A 20 -0.09 7.18 6.15
C MET A 20 0.11 5.82 6.82
N ARG A 21 -0.97 5.09 7.11
CA ARG A 21 -0.89 3.74 7.69
C ARG A 21 -0.27 2.74 6.73
N GLY A 22 -0.68 2.73 5.46
CA GLY A 22 -0.09 1.86 4.44
C GLY A 22 1.41 2.13 4.28
N MET A 23 1.80 3.40 4.13
CA MET A 23 3.20 3.81 4.01
C MET A 23 4.03 3.43 5.24
N GLN A 24 3.48 3.59 6.44
CA GLN A 24 4.16 3.21 7.67
C GLN A 24 4.33 1.69 7.80
N ALA A 25 3.32 0.91 7.40
CA ALA A 25 3.41 -0.55 7.39
C ALA A 25 4.45 -1.05 6.37
N LEU A 26 4.50 -0.44 5.18
CA LEU A 26 5.52 -0.73 4.17
C LEU A 26 6.93 -0.40 4.68
N ALA A 27 7.11 0.76 5.32
CA ALA A 27 8.38 1.16 5.91
C ALA A 27 8.83 0.23 7.05
N GLN A 28 7.90 -0.40 7.76
CA GLN A 28 8.18 -1.43 8.77
C GLN A 28 8.46 -2.80 8.14
N GLY A 29 8.48 -2.91 6.82
CA GLY A 29 8.72 -4.16 6.09
C GLY A 29 7.49 -5.07 6.00
N ASN A 30 6.32 -4.62 6.48
CA ASN A 30 5.06 -5.33 6.33
C ASN A 30 4.40 -4.98 4.99
N ALA A 31 5.00 -5.50 3.91
CA ALA A 31 4.51 -5.33 2.55
C ALA A 31 3.13 -5.99 2.30
N MET A 32 2.62 -6.81 3.24
CA MET A 32 1.30 -7.44 3.12
C MET A 32 0.15 -6.49 3.46
N THR A 33 0.43 -5.31 3.98
CA THR A 33 -0.61 -4.34 4.30
C THR A 33 -1.10 -3.70 3.01
N ARG A 34 -2.34 -4.00 2.60
CA ARG A 34 -2.96 -3.38 1.43
C ARG A 34 -3.77 -2.15 1.83
N ILE A 35 -3.70 -1.11 1.00
CA ILE A 35 -4.61 0.04 1.11
C ILE A 35 -5.89 -0.31 0.35
N GLY A 36 -7.06 -0.04 0.95
CA GLY A 36 -8.35 -0.33 0.34
C GLY A 36 -8.51 0.33 -1.02
N ASP A 37 -8.93 -0.44 -2.02
CA ASP A 37 -8.99 -0.12 -3.46
C ASP A 37 -10.32 0.52 -3.89
N GLY A 38 -11.33 0.58 -3.01
CA GLY A 38 -12.68 1.03 -3.35
C GLY A 38 -12.87 2.53 -3.60
N ARG A 39 -11.80 3.32 -3.74
CA ARG A 39 -11.89 4.78 -3.96
C ARG A 39 -11.68 5.14 -5.42
N ASN A 40 -12.65 5.85 -6.01
CA ASN A 40 -12.58 6.36 -7.38
C ASN A 40 -11.97 7.78 -7.47
N ASP A 41 -11.00 8.10 -6.61
CA ASP A 41 -10.33 9.42 -6.58
C ASP A 41 -8.81 9.26 -6.53
N GLU A 42 -8.06 10.35 -6.38
CA GLU A 42 -6.60 10.37 -6.42
C GLU A 42 -5.96 9.44 -5.40
N PHE A 43 -6.63 9.21 -4.27
CA PHE A 43 -6.15 8.28 -3.25
C PHE A 43 -6.35 6.83 -3.64
N GLY A 44 -7.34 6.51 -4.48
CA GLY A 44 -7.47 5.19 -5.09
C GLY A 44 -6.30 4.89 -6.03
N GLN A 45 -5.91 5.87 -6.85
CA GLN A 45 -4.73 5.75 -7.70
C GLN A 45 -3.44 5.59 -6.88
N LEU A 46 -3.31 6.32 -5.77
CA LEU A 46 -2.19 6.16 -4.85
C LEU A 46 -2.20 4.79 -4.16
N ALA A 47 -3.38 4.28 -3.78
CA ALA A 47 -3.54 2.95 -3.20
C ALA A 47 -3.13 1.85 -4.19
N ASP A 48 -3.51 1.99 -5.46
CA ASP A 48 -3.14 1.05 -6.53
C ASP A 48 -1.62 1.03 -6.79
N GLY A 49 -1.00 2.21 -6.91
CA GLY A 49 0.46 2.32 -7.04
C GLY A 49 1.20 1.76 -5.82
N PHE A 50 0.67 1.99 -4.62
CA PHE A 50 1.20 1.41 -3.39
C PHE A 50 1.10 -0.12 -3.37
N ASN A 51 -0.06 -0.68 -3.70
CA ASN A 51 -0.29 -2.12 -3.75
C ASN A 51 0.61 -2.78 -4.82
N THR A 52 0.80 -2.12 -5.97
CA THR A 52 1.74 -2.57 -7.01
C THR A 52 3.18 -2.66 -6.50
N MET A 53 3.65 -1.66 -5.75
CA MET A 53 4.99 -1.70 -5.15
C MET A 53 5.12 -2.82 -4.10
N ALA A 54 4.08 -3.05 -3.31
CA ALA A 54 4.03 -4.15 -2.35
C ALA A 54 4.13 -5.52 -3.04
N ASP A 55 3.40 -5.72 -4.14
CA ASP A 55 3.44 -6.96 -4.93
C ASP A 55 4.84 -7.18 -5.55
N GLN A 56 5.47 -6.13 -6.08
CA GLN A 56 6.83 -6.20 -6.61
C GLN A 56 7.85 -6.57 -5.51
N LEU A 57 7.73 -5.99 -4.32
CA LEU A 57 8.62 -6.31 -3.20
C LEU A 57 8.44 -7.75 -2.73
N ALA A 58 7.20 -8.26 -2.69
CA ALA A 58 6.91 -9.65 -2.37
C ALA A 58 7.53 -10.60 -3.41
N SER A 59 7.37 -10.28 -4.70
CA SER A 59 7.97 -11.07 -5.79
C SER A 59 9.50 -11.07 -5.75
N ALA A 60 10.12 -9.94 -5.44
CA ALA A 60 11.58 -9.85 -5.31
C ALA A 60 12.11 -10.70 -4.15
N ARG A 61 11.40 -10.74 -3.01
CA ARG A 61 11.75 -11.61 -1.88
C ARG A 61 11.67 -13.09 -2.24
N ALA A 62 10.58 -13.52 -2.88
CA ALA A 62 10.41 -14.91 -3.31
C ALA A 62 11.52 -15.33 -4.29
N HIS A 63 11.93 -14.46 -5.21
CA HIS A 63 13.03 -14.75 -6.14
C HIS A 63 14.38 -14.88 -5.44
N ILE A 64 14.64 -14.09 -4.40
CA ILE A 64 15.86 -14.23 -3.59
C ILE A 64 15.86 -15.55 -2.83
N GLU A 65 14.73 -15.96 -2.26
CA GLU A 65 14.58 -17.23 -1.55
C GLU A 65 14.86 -18.44 -2.47
N ASP A 66 14.32 -18.42 -3.69
CA ASP A 66 14.53 -19.46 -4.72
C ASP A 66 16.02 -19.59 -5.12
N ILE A 67 16.72 -18.47 -5.30
CA ILE A 67 18.17 -18.47 -5.60
C ILE A 67 18.97 -19.06 -4.42
N VAL A 68 18.60 -18.72 -3.18
CA VAL A 68 19.30 -19.21 -1.99
C VAL A 68 19.10 -20.72 -1.82
N GLU A 69 17.89 -21.23 -2.06
CA GLU A 69 17.59 -22.66 -2.03
C GLU A 69 18.39 -23.41 -3.10
N THR A 70 18.37 -22.92 -4.35
CA THR A 70 19.13 -23.52 -5.46
C THR A 70 20.65 -23.52 -5.19
N ALA A 71 21.19 -22.46 -4.57
CA ALA A 71 22.61 -22.39 -4.21
C ALA A 71 22.99 -23.30 -3.04
N ALA A 72 22.04 -23.63 -2.16
CA ALA A 72 22.26 -24.53 -1.02
C ALA A 72 22.18 -26.02 -1.40
N GLU A 73 21.51 -26.34 -2.51
CA GLU A 73 21.40 -27.70 -3.07
C GLU A 73 22.55 -28.07 -4.03
N GLY A 74 23.43 -27.13 -4.38
CA GLY A 74 24.55 -27.29 -5.32
C GLY A 74 25.91 -27.61 -4.70
#